data_AF-A0A0B1SFB2-F1
#
_entry.id   AF-A0A0B1SFB2-F1
#
_cell.length_a   1.000
_cell.length_b   1.000
_cell.length_c   1.000
_cell.angle_alpha   90.00
_cell.angle_beta   90.00
_cell.angle_gamma   90.00
#
_symmetry.space_group_name_H-M   'P 1'
#
loop_
_entity.id
_entity.type
_entity.pdbx_description
1 polymer ?
#
loop_
_entity_poly.entity_id
_entity_poly.type
_entity_poly.pdbx_seq_one_letter_code
_entity_poly.pdbx_strand_id
1 'polypeptide(L)'
;MIVINDVFIIVGTVSKISIEFRDFDNSVFNLTGILLGMGALLVYVGVLRYFGFFNQYNILILTMKKSIPNMLRFMSCAIVLYVGFLVGGWVIIGPYSMKFRTLGESSEALFSLMNGDDMFATFYTINDSNTTIK
;
A
#
# COMPACT_ATOMS: atom_id res chain seq x y z
N MET A 1 -15.30 -9.19 10.58
CA MET A 1 -14.69 -9.19 9.22
C MET A 1 -15.73 -9.50 8.16
N ILE A 2 -16.47 -10.61 8.28
CA ILE A 2 -17.49 -11.01 7.28
C ILE A 2 -18.59 -9.93 7.12
N VAL A 3 -19.15 -9.39 8.22
CA VAL A 3 -20.16 -8.32 8.13
C VAL A 3 -19.66 -7.06 7.42
N ILE A 4 -18.41 -6.66 7.66
CA ILE A 4 -17.80 -5.48 7.01
C ILE A 4 -17.62 -5.72 5.51
N ASN A 5 -17.23 -6.95 5.15
CA ASN A 5 -17.15 -7.38 3.76
C ASN A 5 -18.50 -7.29 3.07
N ASP A 6 -19.53 -7.90 3.66
CA ASP A 6 -20.86 -7.95 3.09
C ASP A 6 -21.42 -6.54 2.89
N VAL A 7 -21.16 -5.62 3.82
CA VAL A 7 -21.50 -4.20 3.65
C VAL A 7 -20.78 -3.58 2.44
N PHE A 8 -19.48 -3.79 2.27
CA PHE A 8 -18.75 -3.27 1.11
C PHE A 8 -19.25 -3.86 -0.21
N ILE A 9 -19.56 -5.16 -0.26
CA ILE A 9 -20.08 -5.82 -1.46
C ILE A 9 -21.52 -5.38 -1.77
N ILE A 10 -22.38 -5.24 -0.75
CA ILE A 10 -23.76 -4.78 -0.96
C ILE A 10 -23.77 -3.33 -1.46
N VAL A 11 -23.02 -2.43 -0.82
CA VAL A 11 -22.94 -1.02 -1.25
C VAL A 11 -22.31 -0.90 -2.64
N GLY A 12 -21.25 -1.68 -2.91
CA GLY A 12 -20.60 -1.72 -4.21
C GLY A 12 -21.51 -2.27 -5.32
N THR A 13 -22.27 -3.33 -5.06
CA THR A 13 -23.19 -3.92 -6.05
C THR A 13 -24.39 -3.01 -6.32
N VAL A 14 -24.97 -2.37 -5.30
CA VAL A 14 -26.02 -1.36 -5.47
C VAL A 14 -25.53 -0.17 -6.30
N SER A 15 -24.30 0.29 -6.06
CA SER A 15 -23.68 1.36 -6.85
C SER A 15 -23.43 0.93 -8.31
N LYS A 16 -22.99 -0.31 -8.52
CA LYS A 16 -22.78 -0.88 -9.86
C LYS A 16 -24.08 -0.98 -10.66
N ILE A 17 -25.14 -1.48 -10.03
CA ILE A 17 -26.48 -1.57 -10.63
C ILE A 17 -26.98 -0.16 -10.99
N SER A 18 -26.75 0.82 -10.11
CA SER A 18 -27.16 2.21 -10.37
C SER A 18 -26.47 2.82 -11.59
N ILE A 19 -25.22 2.45 -11.88
CA ILE A 19 -24.48 2.88 -13.09
C ILE A 19 -25.03 2.18 -14.34
N GLU A 20 -25.47 0.93 -14.24
CA GLU A 20 -26.02 0.19 -15.39
C GLU A 20 -27.38 0.74 -15.85
N PHE A 21 -28.19 1.26 -14.91
CA PHE A 21 -29.51 1.84 -15.19
C PHE A 21 -29.52 3.38 -15.40
N ARG A 22 -28.41 4.08 -15.16
CA ARG A 22 -28.28 5.54 -15.33
C ARG A 22 -27.12 5.88 -16.28
N ASP A 23 -26.94 7.16 -16.61
CA ASP A 23 -25.77 7.61 -17.37
C ASP A 23 -24.45 7.31 -16.65
N PHE A 24 -23.41 6.99 -17.42
CA PHE A 24 -22.10 6.62 -16.91
C PHE A 24 -21.41 7.80 -16.20
N ASP A 25 -21.27 7.71 -14.88
CA ASP A 25 -20.52 8.67 -14.06
C ASP A 25 -19.17 8.07 -13.64
N ASN A 26 -18.07 8.72 -14.06
CA ASN A 26 -16.70 8.33 -13.74
C ASN A 26 -16.43 8.27 -12.23
N SER A 27 -17.06 9.14 -11.44
CA SER A 27 -16.83 9.22 -9.99
C SER A 27 -17.45 8.02 -9.27
N VAL A 28 -18.68 7.67 -9.64
CA VAL A 28 -19.41 6.51 -9.10
C VAL A 28 -18.75 5.21 -9.57
N PHE A 29 -18.21 5.18 -10.79
CA PHE A 29 -17.45 4.04 -11.30
C PHE A 29 -16.17 3.78 -10.50
N ASN A 30 -15.36 4.80 -10.24
CA ASN A 30 -14.15 4.68 -9.41
C ASN A 30 -14.48 4.23 -7.98
N LEU A 31 -15.51 4.83 -7.36
CA LEU A 31 -15.97 4.45 -6.04
C LEU A 31 -16.43 2.98 -6.00
N THR A 32 -17.21 2.57 -7.00
CA THR A 32 -17.68 1.18 -7.15
C THR A 32 -16.51 0.21 -7.29
N GLY A 33 -15.50 0.55 -8.10
CA GLY A 33 -14.28 -0.24 -8.25
C GLY A 33 -13.52 -0.43 -6.95
N ILE A 34 -13.35 0.64 -6.17
CA ILE A 34 -12.68 0.59 -4.86
C ILE A 34 -13.48 -0.27 -3.87
N LEU A 35 -14.80 -0.06 -3.77
CA LEU A 35 -15.66 -0.77 -2.83
C LEU A 35 -15.72 -2.28 -3.13
N LEU A 36 -15.95 -2.66 -4.40
CA LEU A 36 -15.98 -4.07 -4.81
C LEU A 36 -14.60 -4.71 -4.72
N GLY A 37 -13.53 -4.01 -5.09
CA GLY A 37 -12.16 -4.50 -5.00
C GLY A 37 -11.73 -4.75 -3.55
N MET A 38 -11.97 -3.79 -2.67
CA MET A 38 -11.70 -3.93 -1.22
C MET A 38 -12.56 -5.01 -0.58
N GLY A 39 -13.84 -5.09 -0.95
CA GLY A 39 -14.74 -6.16 -0.53
C GLY A 39 -14.21 -7.53 -0.94
N ALA A 40 -13.83 -7.72 -2.20
CA ALA A 40 -13.28 -8.97 -2.71
C ALA A 40 -11.98 -9.37 -1.98
N LEU A 41 -11.05 -8.43 -1.78
CA LEU A 41 -9.81 -8.68 -1.04
C LEU A 41 -10.11 -9.17 0.38
N LEU A 42 -11.04 -8.51 1.08
CA LEU A 42 -11.47 -8.93 2.42
C LEU A 42 -12.14 -10.32 2.42
N VAL A 43 -12.74 -10.77 1.30
CA VAL A 43 -13.38 -12.11 1.23
C VAL A 43 -12.27 -13.14 1.27
N TYR A 44 -11.24 -12.95 0.43
CA TYR A 44 -10.09 -13.82 0.36
C TYR A 44 -9.28 -13.84 1.66
N VAL A 45 -9.12 -12.70 2.34
CA VAL A 45 -8.54 -12.70 3.70
C VAL A 45 -9.44 -13.45 4.68
N GLY A 46 -10.76 -13.34 4.54
CA GLY A 46 -11.73 -14.15 5.28
C GLY A 46 -11.57 -15.66 5.07
N VAL A 47 -11.13 -16.09 3.87
CA VAL A 47 -10.85 -17.51 3.58
C VAL A 47 -9.73 -18.06 4.46
N LEU A 48 -8.76 -17.24 4.88
CA LEU A 48 -7.71 -17.63 5.83
C LEU A 48 -8.25 -18.17 7.17
N ARG A 49 -9.47 -17.76 7.57
CA ARG A 49 -10.15 -18.34 8.74
C ARG A 49 -10.42 -19.83 8.57
N TYR A 50 -10.78 -20.27 7.36
CA TYR A 50 -11.07 -21.68 7.10
C TYR A 50 -9.80 -22.54 7.14
N PHE A 51 -8.64 -21.97 6.81
CA PHE A 51 -7.36 -22.65 7.01
C PHE A 51 -7.03 -22.90 8.49
N GLY A 52 -7.59 -22.10 9.40
CA GLY A 52 -7.45 -22.30 10.85
C GLY A 52 -8.10 -23.58 11.41
N PHE A 53 -8.97 -24.27 10.65
CA PHE A 53 -9.55 -25.55 11.07
C PHE A 53 -8.54 -26.70 11.05
N PHE A 54 -7.46 -26.56 10.27
CA PHE A 54 -6.39 -27.56 10.19
C PHE A 54 -5.30 -27.23 11.22
N ASN A 55 -4.96 -28.20 12.08
CA ASN A 55 -3.98 -28.01 13.14
C ASN A 55 -2.59 -27.55 12.65
N GLN A 56 -2.16 -27.98 11.46
CA GLN A 56 -0.86 -27.57 10.89
C GLN A 56 -0.83 -26.08 10.51
N TYR A 57 -1.90 -25.55 9.90
CA TYR A 57 -1.97 -24.15 9.46
C TYR A 57 -2.36 -23.19 10.59
N ASN A 58 -3.11 -23.68 11.59
CA ASN A 58 -3.53 -22.87 12.74
C ASN A 58 -2.34 -22.32 13.53
N ILE A 59 -1.24 -23.09 13.68
CA ILE A 59 -0.03 -22.63 14.36
C ILE A 59 0.59 -21.41 13.64
N LEU A 60 0.58 -21.42 12.31
CA LEU A 60 1.10 -20.31 11.50
C LEU A 60 0.28 -19.02 11.72
N ILE A 61 -1.05 -19.14 11.66
CA ILE A 61 -1.98 -18.02 11.87
C ILE A 61 -1.85 -17.48 13.31
N LEU A 62 -1.75 -18.36 14.30
CA LEU A 62 -1.58 -17.98 15.70
C LEU A 62 -0.25 -17.25 15.93
N THR A 63 0.81 -17.71 15.29
CA THR A 63 2.14 -17.10 15.37
C THR A 63 2.12 -15.69 14.78
N MET A 64 1.55 -15.50 13.58
CA MET A 64 1.36 -14.17 13.00
C MET A 64 0.53 -13.27 13.92
N LYS A 65 -0.61 -13.76 14.45
CA LYS A 65 -1.46 -12.97 15.35
C LYS A 65 -0.73 -12.54 16.62
N LYS A 66 0.13 -13.41 17.17
CA LYS A 66 0.90 -13.13 18.38
C LYS A 66 2.08 -12.19 18.13
N SER A 67 2.68 -12.23 16.94
CA SER A 67 3.83 -11.37 16.59
C SER A 67 3.44 -9.94 16.21
N ILE A 68 2.24 -9.71 15.67
CA ILE A 68 1.73 -8.38 15.27
C ILE A 68 1.99 -7.28 16.32
N PRO A 69 1.60 -7.39 17.61
CA PRO A 69 1.78 -6.30 18.56
C PRO A 69 3.25 -5.96 18.84
N ASN A 70 4.13 -6.97 18.84
CA ASN A 70 5.57 -6.74 19.03
C ASN A 70 6.18 -6.12 17.77
N MET A 71 5.76 -6.59 16.59
CA MET A 71 6.21 -6.05 15.30
C MET A 71 5.76 -4.60 15.12
N LEU A 72 4.55 -4.22 15.55
CA LEU A 72 4.07 -2.83 15.50
C LEU A 72 4.91 -1.89 16.37
N ARG A 73 5.35 -2.33 17.56
CA ARG A 73 6.25 -1.54 18.41
C ARG A 73 7.59 -1.30 17.72
N PHE A 74 8.19 -2.34 17.16
CA PHE A 74 9.43 -2.22 16.39
C PHE A 74 9.25 -1.31 15.16
N MET A 75 8.14 -1.49 14.43
CA MET A 75 7.82 -0.71 13.24
C MET A 75 7.64 0.78 13.58
N SER A 76 7.11 1.11 14.76
CA SER A 76 7.01 2.52 15.19
C SER A 76 8.38 3.20 15.29
N CYS A 77 9.39 2.51 15.83
CA CYS A 77 10.76 3.01 15.87
C CYS A 77 11.36 3.12 14.46
N ALA A 78 11.11 2.13 13.61
CA ALA A 78 11.60 2.14 12.22
C ALA A 78 10.99 3.28 11.40
N ILE A 79 9.71 3.63 11.62
CA ILE A 79 9.04 4.75 10.95
C ILE A 79 9.72 6.08 11.29
N VAL A 80 10.16 6.29 12.55
CA VAL A 80 10.88 7.51 12.93
C VAL A 80 12.17 7.67 12.13
N LEU A 81 12.95 6.59 11.97
CA LEU A 81 14.15 6.61 11.14
C LEU A 81 13.81 6.82 9.66
N TYR A 82 12.80 6.12 9.16
CA TYR A 82 12.34 6.22 7.77
C TYR A 82 11.94 7.66 7.41
N VAL A 83 11.19 8.35 8.28
CA VAL A 83 10.81 9.75 8.08
C VAL A 83 12.04 10.66 8.04
N GLY A 84 13.05 10.41 8.89
CA GLY A 84 14.32 11.14 8.84
C GLY A 84 15.01 11.03 7.48
N PHE A 85 15.11 9.82 6.93
CA PHE A 85 15.68 9.60 5.59
C PHE A 85 14.79 10.14 4.46
N LEU A 86 13.48 10.09 4.62
CA LEU A 86 12.52 10.62 3.64
C LEU A 86 12.63 12.14 3.53
N VAL A 87 12.68 12.85 4.67
CA VAL A 87 12.87 14.32 4.68
C VAL A 87 14.26 14.69 4.17
N GLY A 88 15.30 13.96 4.59
CA GLY A 88 16.66 14.17 4.09
C GLY A 88 16.78 13.97 2.58
N GLY A 89 16.24 12.86 2.06
CA GLY A 89 16.22 12.56 0.63
C GLY A 89 15.46 13.61 -0.17
N TRP A 90 14.28 14.02 0.30
CA TRP A 90 13.48 15.04 -0.37
C TRP A 90 14.18 16.40 -0.42
N VAL A 91 14.76 16.87 0.69
CA VAL A 91 15.38 18.21 0.76
C VAL A 91 16.74 18.25 0.06
N ILE A 92 17.56 17.21 0.21
CA ILE A 92 18.95 17.21 -0.27
C ILE A 92 19.01 16.72 -1.73
N ILE A 93 18.32 15.63 -2.05
CA ILE A 93 18.42 14.95 -3.36
C ILE A 93 17.30 15.39 -4.31
N GLY A 94 16.18 15.91 -3.78
CA GLY A 94 15.03 16.36 -4.57
C GLY A 94 15.34 17.32 -5.74
N PRO A 95 16.24 18.32 -5.62
CA PRO A 95 16.57 19.19 -6.76
C PRO A 95 17.43 18.52 -7.84
N TYR A 96 18.02 17.35 -7.55
CA TYR A 96 18.94 16.65 -8.46
C TYR A 96 18.35 15.36 -9.04
N SER A 97 17.25 14.85 -8.50
CA SER A 97 16.64 13.59 -8.96
C SER A 97 15.12 13.67 -9.03
N MET A 98 14.57 13.26 -10.17
CA MET A 98 13.12 13.18 -10.38
C MET A 98 12.43 12.23 -9.39
N LYS A 99 13.13 11.19 -8.92
CA LYS A 99 12.59 10.22 -7.94
C LYS A 99 12.39 10.82 -6.54
N PHE A 100 13.05 11.94 -6.22
CA PHE A 100 12.99 12.57 -4.90
C PHE A 100 12.28 13.92 -4.93
N ARG A 101 11.50 14.23 -5.97
CA ARG A 101 10.97 15.59 -6.16
C ARG A 101 9.81 15.91 -5.22
N THR A 102 8.89 14.96 -5.03
CA THR A 102 7.80 15.07 -4.07
C THR A 102 8.00 14.11 -2.90
N LEU A 103 7.34 14.37 -1.77
CA LEU A 103 7.37 13.47 -0.61
C LEU A 103 6.83 12.07 -0.94
N GLY A 104 5.83 11.98 -1.83
CA GLY A 104 5.25 10.72 -2.29
C GLY A 104 6.24 9.89 -3.11
N GLU A 105 6.81 10.49 -4.16
CA GLU A 105 7.83 9.83 -5.00
C GLU A 105 9.07 9.46 -4.19
N SER A 106 9.50 10.33 -3.26
CA SER A 106 10.62 10.03 -2.34
C SER A 106 10.31 8.81 -1.48
N SER A 107 9.07 8.68 -0.97
CA SER A 107 8.66 7.51 -0.21
C SER A 107 8.64 6.25 -1.07
N GLU A 108 8.14 6.32 -2.29
CA GLU A 108 8.16 5.18 -3.22
C GLU A 108 9.60 4.74 -3.54
N ALA A 109 10.48 5.70 -3.77
CA ALA A 109 11.90 5.44 -4.01
C ALA A 109 12.59 4.81 -2.78
N LEU A 110 12.40 5.35 -1.57
CA LEU A 110 12.96 4.76 -0.36
C LEU A 110 12.40 3.35 -0.10
N PHE A 111 11.10 3.13 -0.34
CA PHE A 111 10.48 1.82 -0.14
C PHE A 111 10.98 0.80 -1.18
N SER A 112 11.17 1.19 -2.44
CA SER A 112 11.78 0.36 -3.48
C SER A 112 13.23 0.01 -3.12
N LEU A 113 14.05 0.99 -2.73
CA LEU A 113 15.43 0.79 -2.27
C LEU A 113 15.52 -0.13 -1.04
N MET A 114 14.60 -0.01 -0.09
CA MET A 114 14.54 -0.89 1.09
C MET A 114 14.27 -2.35 0.71
N ASN A 115 13.53 -2.58 -0.39
CA ASN A 115 13.30 -3.91 -0.96
C ASN A 115 14.40 -4.34 -1.95
N GLY A 116 15.45 -3.53 -2.15
CA GLY A 116 16.54 -3.80 -3.07
C GLY A 116 16.18 -3.60 -4.54
N ASP A 117 15.05 -2.95 -4.82
CA ASP A 117 14.60 -2.65 -6.17
C ASP A 117 15.17 -1.31 -6.65
N ASP A 118 15.42 -1.22 -7.96
CA ASP A 118 15.79 0.01 -8.67
C ASP A 118 17.01 0.81 -8.14
N MET A 119 17.93 0.14 -7.42
CA MET A 119 19.11 0.78 -6.81
C MET A 119 20.02 1.42 -7.86
N PHE A 120 20.41 0.67 -8.90
CA PHE A 120 21.35 1.17 -9.92
C PHE A 120 20.78 2.38 -10.67
N ALA A 121 19.51 2.30 -11.08
CA ALA A 121 18.82 3.40 -11.74
C ALA A 121 18.84 4.66 -10.87
N THR A 122 18.61 4.51 -9.57
CA THR A 122 18.62 5.64 -8.63
C THR A 122 20.00 6.29 -8.53
N PHE A 123 21.08 5.52 -8.44
CA PHE A 123 22.44 6.07 -8.42
C PHE A 123 22.86 6.69 -9.76
N TYR A 124 22.48 6.09 -10.88
CA TYR A 124 22.79 6.61 -12.21
C TYR A 124 22.15 7.98 -12.46
N THR A 125 20.88 8.14 -12.05
CA THR A 125 20.12 9.38 -12.24
C THR A 125 20.72 10.56 -11.45
N ILE A 126 21.39 10.28 -10.32
CA ILE A 126 22.05 11.30 -9.48
C ILE A 126 23.41 11.71 -10.07
N ASN A 127 24.11 10.79 -10.75
CA ASN A 127 25.46 11.05 -11.26
C ASN A 127 25.48 11.91 -12.53
N ASP A 128 24.40 11.87 -13.33
CA ASP A 128 24.29 12.58 -14.61
C ASP A 128 23.78 14.03 -14.46
N SER A 129 23.16 14.37 -13.31
CA SER A 129 22.46 15.65 -13.05
C SER A 129 23.29 16.70 -12.30
N ASN A 130 24.60 16.80 -12.58
CA ASN A 130 25.40 17.98 -12.20
C ASN A 130 24.92 19.29 -12.87
N THR A 131 23.88 19.22 -13.71
CA THR A 131 23.07 20.35 -14.16
C THR A 131 21.76 20.38 -13.39
N THR A 132 21.59 21.40 -12.54
CA THR A 132 20.35 21.65 -11.77
C THR A 132 19.12 21.57 -12.69
N ILE A 133 18.24 20.60 -12.45
CA ILE A 133 16.96 20.49 -13.17
C ILE A 133 16.05 21.58 -12.60
N LYS A 134 15.83 22.65 -13.37
CA LYS A 134 14.92 23.75 -13.01
C LYS A 134 13.47 23.30 -12.96
#